data_AF-A0A493SVY2-F1
#
_entry.id   AF-A0A493SVY2-F1
#
_cell.length_a   1.000
_cell.length_b   1.000
_cell.length_c   1.000
_cell.angle_alpha   90.00
_cell.angle_beta   90.00
_cell.angle_gamma   90.00
#
_symmetry.space_group_name_H-M   'P 1'
#
loop_
_entity.id
_entity.type
_entity.pdbx_description
1 polymer ?
#
loop_
_entity_poly.entity_id
_entity_poly.type
_entity_poly.pdbx_seq_one_letter_code
_entity_poly.pdbx_strand_id
1 'polypeptide(L)'
;MGTSAEDEQGASPREEEWPEVEKAEKLARGAALKWASGVFYRPENLEGLGHYRSRETQRNSSIQSRLKSTVQSYLEGDLQQMRALMAEHVQLASVVQVLPQLFSVHEVFSHTLQLLRGQHLLEAHAEIMMLEHLRDDILSQLHLRGLSSAQATVLAYFGGLQELNESLAKQLWGIVASSLQLVREDPVLFVTAVRIIEREEKIDDTLLLDATFLPPGRPKGWRQKFYHVLQETITGSRFHTPRVDAEGPGLSRHLEALQRDIVSELRVVKDLMVQCVPAHYNILSLCAATYHQALTGHLQDLLREDLDKQALFHLLKWVLHVYHSSEMMGHPDLLPEVDVSSLGPLISPELVDQAERRYVVKLKASVLEWMQRTLKTEFEEWFWEKEPETDHQGFFQSDLPVHVIEMLNSNIEVTSSITDSLQQKVYNMALEELEAFLGRLREALVQRGKEHQQDRTIPKHYVHYLLAMLNNVLALSSSVPTLHPNSSCREVPASLRAALDRTQKKACQLLLEELLLDLQVRLPRP
;
A
#
# COMPACT_ATOMS: atom_id res chain seq x y z
N MET A 1 -19.74 41.44 -88.72
CA MET A 1 -20.53 42.65 -88.39
C MET A 1 -20.52 42.70 -86.85
N GLY A 2 -19.96 43.69 -86.14
CA GLY A 2 -20.05 45.14 -86.36
C GLY A 2 -21.48 45.58 -86.01
N THR A 3 -21.77 46.53 -85.11
CA THR A 3 -20.99 47.53 -84.32
C THR A 3 -21.71 47.77 -82.97
N SER A 4 -21.14 48.34 -81.90
CA SER A 4 -19.83 48.98 -81.66
C SER A 4 -19.45 48.89 -80.15
N ALA A 5 -18.42 49.60 -79.70
CA ALA A 5 -18.17 49.91 -78.28
C ALA A 5 -18.03 51.44 -78.07
N GLU A 6 -18.66 51.95 -77.01
CA GLU A 6 -18.44 53.24 -76.33
C GLU A 6 -18.79 52.91 -74.86
N ASP A 7 -17.88 52.72 -73.90
CA ASP A 7 -16.77 53.55 -73.43
C ASP A 7 -17.24 54.86 -72.75
N GLU A 8 -18.10 54.75 -71.74
CA GLU A 8 -18.20 55.78 -70.68
C GLU A 8 -17.27 55.45 -69.51
N GLN A 9 -16.08 56.04 -69.59
CA GLN A 9 -15.06 55.96 -68.56
C GLN A 9 -15.42 56.83 -67.35
N GLY A 10 -15.25 56.27 -66.15
CA GLY A 10 -14.83 57.03 -64.98
C GLY A 10 -15.65 58.27 -64.61
N ALA A 11 -16.90 58.08 -64.21
CA ALA A 11 -17.59 59.06 -63.37
C ALA A 11 -16.88 59.16 -62.01
N SER A 12 -15.85 60.01 -61.93
CA SER A 12 -15.32 60.50 -60.65
C SER A 12 -16.49 61.06 -59.85
N PRO A 13 -16.70 60.67 -58.57
CA PRO A 13 -17.75 61.24 -57.76
C PRO A 13 -17.57 62.76 -57.75
N ARG A 14 -18.57 63.50 -58.26
CA ARG A 14 -18.63 64.94 -58.01
C ARG A 14 -18.80 65.07 -56.51
N GLU A 15 -17.93 65.86 -55.89
CA GLU A 15 -18.06 66.21 -54.48
C GLU A 15 -19.48 66.76 -54.27
N GLU A 16 -20.27 66.06 -53.46
CA GLU A 16 -21.58 66.56 -53.04
C GLU A 16 -21.33 67.74 -52.09
N GLU A 17 -21.10 68.93 -52.66
CA GLU A 17 -21.07 70.18 -51.91
C GLU A 17 -22.42 70.35 -51.21
N TRP A 18 -22.43 70.04 -49.91
CA TRP A 18 -23.62 70.13 -49.09
C TRP A 18 -24.22 71.54 -49.22
N PRO A 19 -25.47 71.71 -49.70
CA PRO A 19 -26.05 73.03 -49.95
C PRO A 19 -26.18 73.89 -48.68
N GLU A 20 -26.09 73.27 -47.51
CA GLU A 20 -25.99 73.96 -46.22
C GLU A 20 -24.65 74.67 -46.02
N VAL A 21 -23.55 74.14 -46.57
CA VAL A 21 -22.21 74.75 -46.50
C VAL A 21 -22.17 76.04 -47.31
N GLU A 22 -22.66 76.03 -48.54
CA GLU A 22 -22.72 77.24 -49.39
C GLU A 22 -23.58 78.34 -48.74
N LYS A 23 -24.70 77.95 -48.10
CA LYS A 23 -25.59 78.84 -47.34
C LYS A 23 -24.93 79.38 -46.07
N ALA A 24 -24.23 78.53 -45.31
CA ALA A 24 -23.48 78.91 -44.12
C ALA A 24 -22.31 79.85 -44.48
N GLU A 25 -21.63 79.62 -45.59
CA GLU A 25 -20.54 80.46 -46.05
C GLU A 25 -21.05 81.83 -46.51
N LYS A 26 -22.15 81.90 -47.27
CA LYS A 26 -22.81 83.17 -47.62
C LYS A 26 -23.22 83.97 -46.38
N LEU A 27 -23.75 83.31 -45.34
CA LEU A 27 -24.05 83.93 -44.04
C LEU A 27 -22.79 84.42 -43.32
N ALA A 28 -21.74 83.60 -43.26
CA ALA A 28 -20.48 83.97 -42.61
C ALA A 28 -19.79 85.15 -43.31
N ARG A 29 -19.72 85.14 -44.64
CA ARG A 29 -19.22 86.25 -45.47
C ARG A 29 -20.03 87.53 -45.23
N GLY A 30 -21.37 87.44 -45.19
CA GLY A 30 -22.24 88.57 -44.88
C GLY A 30 -22.02 89.16 -43.48
N ALA A 31 -21.86 88.30 -42.47
CA ALA A 31 -21.58 88.73 -41.10
C ALA A 31 -20.18 89.37 -40.98
N ALA A 32 -19.18 88.80 -41.64
CA ALA A 32 -17.82 89.32 -41.68
C ALA A 32 -17.74 90.70 -42.36
N LEU A 33 -18.44 90.88 -43.49
CA LEU A 33 -18.54 92.17 -44.19
C LEU A 33 -19.21 93.24 -43.31
N LYS A 34 -20.33 92.90 -42.64
CA LYS A 34 -21.03 93.81 -41.73
C LYS A 34 -20.16 94.21 -40.53
N TRP A 35 -19.40 93.26 -39.97
CA TRP A 35 -18.43 93.53 -38.90
C TRP A 35 -17.29 94.44 -39.39
N ALA A 36 -16.70 94.11 -40.54
CA ALA A 36 -15.61 94.88 -41.14
C ALA A 36 -16.03 96.34 -41.40
N SER A 37 -17.24 96.56 -41.96
CA SER A 37 -17.75 97.92 -42.18
C SER A 37 -17.92 98.75 -40.89
N GLY A 38 -18.10 98.12 -39.73
CA GLY A 38 -18.18 98.81 -38.44
C GLY A 38 -16.81 99.10 -37.83
N VAL A 39 -15.84 98.20 -37.99
CA VAL A 39 -14.50 98.33 -37.40
C VAL A 39 -13.60 99.26 -38.22
N PHE A 40 -13.64 99.17 -39.56
CA PHE A 40 -12.78 99.98 -40.43
C PHE A 40 -13.31 101.41 -40.71
N TYR A 41 -14.45 101.81 -40.12
CA TYR A 41 -15.05 103.15 -40.34
C TYR A 41 -14.32 104.29 -39.61
N ARG A 42 -13.52 103.99 -38.57
CA ARG A 42 -12.67 104.99 -37.87
C ARG A 42 -11.32 104.38 -37.51
N PRO A 43 -10.19 105.11 -37.69
CA PRO A 43 -8.85 104.58 -37.45
C PRO A 43 -8.60 104.24 -35.96
N GLU A 44 -9.27 104.92 -35.03
CA GLU A 44 -9.18 104.67 -33.58
C GLU A 44 -9.58 103.22 -33.20
N ASN A 45 -10.51 102.61 -33.94
CA ASN A 45 -10.98 101.25 -33.68
C ASN A 45 -9.94 100.17 -34.07
N LEU A 46 -8.87 100.54 -34.77
CA LEU A 46 -7.84 99.60 -35.22
C LEU A 46 -6.95 99.09 -34.08
N GLU A 47 -6.82 99.84 -32.98
CA GLU A 47 -6.07 99.39 -31.79
C GLU A 47 -6.67 98.11 -31.17
N GLY A 48 -7.99 97.95 -31.28
CA GLY A 48 -8.71 96.75 -30.83
C GLY A 48 -8.51 95.49 -31.70
N LEU A 49 -7.89 95.60 -32.89
CA LEU A 49 -7.71 94.45 -33.80
C LEU A 49 -6.88 93.33 -33.19
N GLY A 50 -5.89 93.64 -32.35
CA GLY A 50 -5.09 92.62 -31.65
C GLY A 50 -5.94 91.77 -30.70
N HIS A 51 -6.78 92.41 -29.90
CA HIS A 51 -7.72 91.73 -28.99
C HIS A 51 -8.80 90.97 -29.76
N TYR A 52 -9.34 91.53 -30.86
CA TYR A 52 -10.28 90.81 -31.72
C TYR A 52 -9.65 89.57 -32.34
N ARG A 53 -8.44 89.69 -32.92
CA ARG A 53 -7.71 88.58 -33.52
C ARG A 53 -7.47 87.47 -32.50
N SER A 54 -7.02 87.82 -31.30
CA SER A 54 -6.80 86.87 -30.21
C SER A 54 -8.09 86.14 -29.80
N ARG A 55 -9.19 86.88 -29.64
CA ARG A 55 -10.52 86.33 -29.34
C ARG A 55 -11.03 85.40 -30.44
N GLU A 56 -10.85 85.77 -31.70
CA GLU A 56 -11.31 84.97 -32.84
C GLU A 56 -10.42 83.72 -33.04
N THR A 57 -9.11 83.81 -32.81
CA THR A 57 -8.24 82.62 -32.76
C THR A 57 -8.62 81.68 -31.63
N GLN A 58 -9.03 82.20 -30.46
CA GLN A 58 -9.48 81.37 -29.34
C GLN A 58 -10.90 80.80 -29.54
N ARG A 59 -11.77 81.52 -30.27
CA ARG A 59 -13.07 80.99 -30.73
C ARG A 59 -12.86 79.86 -31.73
N ASN A 60 -11.98 80.06 -32.71
CA ASN A 60 -11.65 79.04 -33.71
C ASN A 60 -11.00 77.81 -33.07
N SER A 61 -10.03 77.97 -32.15
CA SER A 61 -9.43 76.82 -31.47
C SER A 61 -10.43 76.06 -30.58
N SER A 62 -11.39 76.76 -29.96
CA SER A 62 -12.50 76.15 -29.22
C SER A 62 -13.49 75.41 -30.13
N ILE A 63 -13.81 75.96 -31.30
CA ILE A 63 -14.62 75.26 -32.32
C ILE A 63 -13.87 74.03 -32.85
N GLN A 64 -12.56 74.16 -33.11
CA GLN A 64 -11.72 73.07 -33.62
C GLN A 64 -11.55 71.95 -32.59
N SER A 65 -11.40 72.27 -31.30
CA SER A 65 -11.31 71.26 -30.23
C SER A 65 -12.65 70.57 -29.99
N ARG A 66 -13.78 71.30 -30.07
CA ARG A 66 -15.13 70.70 -30.04
C ARG A 66 -15.37 69.80 -31.24
N LEU A 67 -15.10 70.25 -32.46
CA LEU A 67 -15.21 69.43 -33.67
C LEU A 67 -14.34 68.17 -33.58
N LYS A 68 -13.07 68.32 -33.17
CA LYS A 68 -12.17 67.17 -32.97
C LYS A 68 -12.71 66.19 -31.94
N SER A 69 -13.19 66.68 -30.79
CA SER A 69 -13.79 65.86 -29.74
C SER A 69 -15.05 65.13 -30.22
N THR A 70 -15.96 65.83 -30.92
CA THR A 70 -17.17 65.24 -31.48
C THR A 70 -16.83 64.18 -32.55
N VAL A 71 -16.00 64.49 -33.53
CA VAL A 71 -15.56 63.53 -34.57
C VAL A 71 -14.85 62.33 -33.95
N GLN A 72 -13.99 62.55 -32.96
CA GLN A 72 -13.33 61.46 -32.23
C GLN A 72 -14.34 60.59 -31.49
N SER A 73 -15.35 61.16 -30.82
CA SER A 73 -16.41 60.38 -30.15
C SER A 73 -17.30 59.57 -31.10
N TYR A 74 -17.60 60.10 -32.30
CA TYR A 74 -18.32 59.34 -33.33
C TYR A 74 -17.47 58.20 -33.88
N LEU A 75 -16.22 58.46 -34.26
CA LEU A 75 -15.30 57.43 -34.75
C LEU A 75 -15.02 56.36 -33.68
N GLU A 76 -14.83 56.74 -32.42
CA GLU A 76 -14.65 55.79 -31.32
C GLU A 76 -15.92 54.95 -31.08
N GLY A 77 -17.11 55.56 -31.14
CA GLY A 77 -18.39 54.85 -31.04
C GLY A 77 -18.63 53.86 -32.17
N ASP A 78 -18.48 54.29 -33.42
CA ASP A 78 -18.69 53.45 -34.60
C ASP A 78 -17.63 52.34 -34.70
N LEU A 79 -16.37 52.62 -34.37
CA LEU A 79 -15.32 51.59 -34.29
C LEU A 79 -15.55 50.62 -33.14
N GLN A 80 -16.14 51.04 -32.01
CA GLN A 80 -16.55 50.13 -30.94
C GLN A 80 -17.69 49.21 -31.39
N GLN A 81 -18.72 49.74 -32.07
CA GLN A 81 -19.80 48.94 -32.64
C GLN A 81 -19.28 47.95 -33.69
N MET A 82 -18.41 48.40 -34.60
CA MET A 82 -17.81 47.53 -35.62
C MET A 82 -16.93 46.44 -35.00
N ARG A 83 -16.17 46.74 -33.94
CA ARG A 83 -15.40 45.72 -33.17
C ARG A 83 -16.31 44.72 -32.47
N ALA A 84 -17.45 45.16 -31.91
CA ALA A 84 -18.43 44.28 -31.29
C ALA A 84 -19.06 43.33 -32.33
N LEU A 85 -19.51 43.86 -33.47
CA LEU A 85 -20.03 43.08 -34.59
C LEU A 85 -19.00 42.10 -35.17
N MET A 86 -17.73 42.51 -35.29
CA MET A 86 -16.64 41.61 -35.71
C MET A 86 -16.42 40.49 -34.69
N ALA A 87 -16.50 40.77 -33.39
CA ALA A 87 -16.38 39.75 -32.35
C ALA A 87 -17.55 38.74 -32.40
N GLU A 88 -18.78 39.22 -32.59
CA GLU A 88 -19.97 38.39 -32.79
C GLU A 88 -19.88 37.52 -34.06
N HIS A 89 -19.45 38.10 -35.18
CA HIS A 89 -19.23 37.34 -36.42
C HIS A 89 -18.14 36.27 -36.28
N VAL A 90 -17.04 36.55 -35.57
CA VAL A 90 -15.99 35.56 -35.28
C VAL A 90 -16.50 34.45 -34.36
N GLN A 91 -17.33 34.78 -33.36
CA GLN A 91 -18.01 33.78 -32.51
C GLN A 91 -18.91 32.87 -33.36
N LEU A 92 -19.82 33.44 -34.16
CA LEU A 92 -20.72 32.70 -35.04
C LEU A 92 -19.95 31.82 -36.03
N ALA A 93 -18.88 32.34 -36.64
CA ALA A 93 -18.03 31.56 -37.55
C ALA A 93 -17.37 30.35 -36.85
N SER A 94 -16.87 30.51 -35.63
CA SER A 94 -16.31 29.39 -34.85
C SER A 94 -17.37 28.34 -34.48
N VAL A 95 -18.59 28.75 -34.15
CA VAL A 95 -19.71 27.83 -33.86
C VAL A 95 -20.17 27.08 -35.11
N VAL A 96 -20.22 27.75 -36.27
CA VAL A 96 -20.59 27.14 -37.57
C VAL A 96 -19.58 26.07 -38.02
N GLN A 97 -18.30 26.20 -37.68
CA GLN A 97 -17.30 25.16 -37.97
C GLN A 97 -17.48 23.91 -37.08
N VAL A 98 -17.95 24.08 -35.84
CA VAL A 98 -18.13 23.00 -34.85
C VAL A 98 -19.50 22.31 -34.98
N LEU A 99 -20.52 23.01 -35.49
CA LEU A 99 -21.89 22.52 -35.68
C LEU A 99 -22.03 21.15 -36.35
N PRO A 100 -21.35 20.84 -37.49
CA PRO A 100 -21.44 19.53 -38.13
C PRO A 100 -20.98 18.38 -37.22
N GLN A 101 -19.93 18.60 -36.42
CA GLN A 101 -19.39 17.59 -35.50
C GLN A 101 -20.35 17.35 -34.33
N LEU A 102 -21.02 18.40 -33.83
CA LEU A 102 -22.04 18.28 -32.79
C LEU A 102 -23.22 17.38 -33.22
N PHE A 103 -23.70 17.48 -34.46
CA PHE A 103 -24.80 16.61 -34.90
C PHE A 103 -24.46 15.11 -34.88
N SER A 104 -23.20 14.74 -35.13
CA SER A 104 -22.74 13.35 -35.07
C SER A 104 -22.50 12.81 -33.65
N VAL A 105 -22.47 13.66 -32.62
CA VAL A 105 -22.13 13.25 -31.24
C VAL A 105 -23.02 12.12 -30.73
N HIS A 106 -24.33 12.17 -30.96
CA HIS A 106 -25.24 11.10 -30.52
C HIS A 106 -25.06 9.77 -31.26
N GLU A 107 -24.67 9.81 -32.54
CA GLU A 107 -24.37 8.61 -33.31
C GLU A 107 -23.09 7.95 -32.79
N VAL A 108 -22.03 8.75 -32.59
CA VAL A 108 -20.76 8.30 -31.97
C VAL A 108 -21.01 7.72 -30.58
N PHE A 109 -21.77 8.40 -29.70
CA PHE A 109 -22.15 7.85 -28.39
C PHE A 109 -22.74 6.43 -28.48
N SER A 110 -23.66 6.23 -29.43
CA SER A 110 -24.31 4.93 -29.63
C SER A 110 -23.35 3.85 -30.17
N HIS A 111 -22.41 4.25 -31.02
CA HIS A 111 -21.38 3.38 -31.59
C HIS A 111 -20.32 3.00 -30.54
N THR A 112 -19.83 3.96 -29.76
CA THR A 112 -18.88 3.72 -28.67
C THR A 112 -19.44 2.72 -27.64
N LEU A 113 -20.73 2.82 -27.31
CA LEU A 113 -21.40 1.83 -26.44
C LEU A 113 -21.42 0.42 -27.05
N GLN A 114 -21.50 0.27 -28.37
CA GLN A 114 -21.41 -1.02 -29.05
C GLN A 114 -19.97 -1.54 -29.06
N LEU A 115 -18.98 -0.69 -29.34
CA LEU A 115 -17.56 -1.03 -29.28
C LEU A 115 -17.13 -1.49 -27.87
N LEU A 116 -17.57 -0.78 -26.81
CA LEU A 116 -17.36 -1.19 -25.42
C LEU A 116 -18.03 -2.53 -25.10
N ARG A 117 -19.20 -2.85 -25.68
CA ARG A 117 -19.83 -4.18 -25.50
C ARG A 117 -19.07 -5.29 -26.25
N GLY A 118 -18.43 -4.96 -27.37
CA GLY A 118 -17.60 -5.87 -28.15
C GLY A 118 -16.13 -5.97 -27.69
N GLN A 119 -15.74 -5.31 -26.59
CA GLN A 119 -14.35 -5.20 -26.12
C GLN A 119 -13.37 -4.56 -27.13
N HIS A 120 -13.86 -3.75 -28.08
CA HIS A 120 -13.04 -2.98 -29.02
C HIS A 120 -12.47 -1.71 -28.35
N LEU A 121 -11.65 -1.91 -27.30
CA LEU A 121 -11.24 -0.85 -26.37
C LEU A 121 -10.47 0.30 -27.02
N LEU A 122 -9.62 0.03 -28.02
CA LEU A 122 -8.84 1.08 -28.70
C LEU A 122 -9.73 2.00 -29.55
N GLU A 123 -10.72 1.42 -30.21
CA GLU A 123 -11.66 2.15 -31.07
C GLU A 123 -12.63 2.96 -30.18
N ALA A 124 -13.17 2.34 -29.13
CA ALA A 124 -13.96 3.04 -28.13
C ALA A 124 -13.18 4.17 -27.45
N HIS A 125 -11.90 3.95 -27.11
CA HIS A 125 -11.04 4.98 -26.54
C HIS A 125 -10.81 6.15 -27.51
N ALA A 126 -10.59 5.86 -28.80
CA ALA A 126 -10.41 6.89 -29.82
C ALA A 126 -11.66 7.76 -30.00
N GLU A 127 -12.85 7.18 -29.92
CA GLU A 127 -14.12 7.93 -29.97
C GLU A 127 -14.35 8.77 -28.71
N ILE A 128 -14.12 8.21 -27.51
CA ILE A 128 -14.18 8.97 -26.24
C ILE A 128 -13.19 10.15 -26.27
N MET A 129 -11.97 9.92 -26.76
CA MET A 129 -10.94 10.94 -26.94
C MET A 129 -11.38 12.07 -27.88
N MET A 130 -12.03 11.74 -29.00
CA MET A 130 -12.57 12.72 -29.95
C MET A 130 -13.68 13.57 -29.30
N LEU A 131 -14.59 12.92 -28.55
CA LEU A 131 -15.68 13.61 -27.84
C LEU A 131 -15.17 14.47 -26.67
N GLU A 132 -14.15 14.01 -25.92
CA GLU A 132 -13.48 14.80 -24.88
C GLU A 132 -12.79 16.03 -25.50
N HIS A 133 -12.00 15.85 -26.57
CA HIS A 133 -11.34 16.96 -27.24
C HIS A 133 -12.33 17.99 -27.79
N LEU A 134 -13.44 17.55 -28.42
CA LEU A 134 -14.49 18.45 -28.92
C LEU A 134 -15.13 19.27 -27.79
N ARG A 135 -15.48 18.60 -26.67
CA ARG A 135 -16.01 19.26 -25.48
C ARG A 135 -15.01 20.27 -24.91
N ASP A 136 -13.75 19.87 -24.80
CA ASP A 136 -12.70 20.62 -24.11
C ASP A 136 -12.24 21.83 -24.93
N ASP A 137 -12.22 21.74 -26.26
CA ASP A 137 -12.01 22.87 -27.17
C ASP A 137 -13.12 23.91 -27.04
N ILE A 138 -14.39 23.47 -26.99
CA ILE A 138 -15.53 24.37 -26.77
C ILE A 138 -15.41 25.05 -25.40
N LEU A 139 -15.11 24.29 -24.34
CA LEU A 139 -14.96 24.85 -22.99
C LEU A 139 -13.77 25.81 -22.87
N SER A 140 -12.64 25.50 -23.49
CA SER A 140 -11.46 26.38 -23.58
C SER A 140 -11.80 27.70 -24.31
N GLN A 141 -12.48 27.60 -25.45
CA GLN A 141 -12.96 28.77 -26.21
C GLN A 141 -13.98 29.62 -25.45
N LEU A 142 -14.81 29.02 -24.60
CA LEU A 142 -15.71 29.76 -23.69
C LEU A 142 -14.95 30.40 -22.53
N HIS A 143 -13.95 29.70 -21.97
CA HIS A 143 -13.11 30.20 -20.88
C HIS A 143 -12.30 31.43 -21.30
N LEU A 144 -11.59 31.35 -22.45
CA LEU A 144 -10.84 32.47 -23.03
C LEU A 144 -11.72 33.71 -23.34
N ARG A 145 -13.03 33.51 -23.51
CA ARG A 145 -14.00 34.58 -23.78
C ARG A 145 -14.80 35.02 -22.53
N GLY A 146 -14.52 34.44 -21.36
CA GLY A 146 -15.20 34.77 -20.09
C GLY A 146 -16.67 34.33 -20.01
N LEU A 147 -17.12 33.42 -20.89
CA LEU A 147 -18.52 33.02 -21.04
C LEU A 147 -18.89 31.84 -20.13
N SER A 148 -18.56 31.94 -18.83
CA SER A 148 -18.71 30.83 -17.87
C SER A 148 -20.14 30.33 -17.70
N SER A 149 -21.15 31.16 -17.93
CA SER A 149 -22.57 30.76 -17.87
C SER A 149 -22.97 29.73 -18.93
N ALA A 150 -22.30 29.70 -20.08
CA ALA A 150 -22.58 28.74 -21.16
C ALA A 150 -21.94 27.36 -20.92
N GLN A 151 -20.95 27.27 -20.03
CA GLN A 151 -20.23 26.02 -19.75
C GLN A 151 -21.15 24.92 -19.21
N ALA A 152 -22.13 25.28 -18.37
CA ALA A 152 -23.10 24.32 -17.82
C ALA A 152 -23.95 23.64 -18.92
N THR A 153 -24.34 24.38 -19.97
CA THR A 153 -25.10 23.83 -21.11
C THR A 153 -24.25 22.86 -21.93
N VAL A 154 -22.97 23.18 -22.15
CA VAL A 154 -22.03 22.28 -22.85
C VAL A 154 -21.81 21.00 -22.05
N LEU A 155 -21.60 21.10 -20.73
CA LEU A 155 -21.44 19.94 -19.86
C LEU A 155 -22.69 19.05 -19.81
N ALA A 156 -23.89 19.65 -19.78
CA ALA A 156 -25.14 18.90 -19.86
C ALA A 156 -25.30 18.17 -21.20
N TYR A 157 -24.91 18.80 -22.31
CA TYR A 157 -24.95 18.17 -23.64
C TYR A 157 -23.99 16.97 -23.76
N PHE A 158 -22.78 17.10 -23.21
CA PHE A 158 -21.79 16.01 -23.17
C PHE A 158 -21.93 15.10 -21.93
N GLY A 159 -23.07 15.11 -21.21
CA GLY A 159 -23.24 14.37 -19.95
C GLY A 159 -22.96 12.87 -20.05
N GLY A 160 -23.38 12.22 -21.15
CA GLY A 160 -23.12 10.79 -21.40
C GLY A 160 -21.64 10.43 -21.57
N LEU A 161 -20.74 11.41 -21.74
CA LEU A 161 -19.30 11.19 -21.87
C LEU A 161 -18.68 10.71 -20.56
N GLN A 162 -19.24 11.15 -19.43
CA GLN A 162 -18.83 10.64 -18.12
C GLN A 162 -19.17 9.15 -18.00
N GLU A 163 -20.39 8.73 -18.37
CA GLU A 163 -20.83 7.32 -18.34
C GLU A 163 -19.98 6.43 -19.27
N LEU A 164 -19.64 6.92 -20.47
CA LEU A 164 -18.72 6.23 -21.39
C LEU A 164 -17.34 6.03 -20.76
N ASN A 165 -16.78 7.08 -20.18
CA ASN A 165 -15.45 7.08 -19.58
C ASN A 165 -15.41 6.16 -18.34
N GLU A 166 -16.43 6.23 -17.46
CA GLU A 166 -16.59 5.30 -16.33
C GLU A 166 -16.75 3.84 -16.78
N SER A 167 -17.50 3.59 -17.87
CA SER A 167 -17.67 2.26 -18.45
C SER A 167 -16.35 1.71 -19.02
N LEU A 168 -15.59 2.51 -19.78
CA LEU A 168 -14.25 2.16 -20.26
C LEU A 168 -13.31 1.87 -19.07
N ALA A 169 -13.26 2.78 -18.09
CA ALA A 169 -12.42 2.63 -16.91
C ALA A 169 -12.74 1.34 -16.15
N LYS A 170 -14.02 1.01 -15.97
CA LYS A 170 -14.45 -0.26 -15.35
C LYS A 170 -13.95 -1.50 -16.10
N GLN A 171 -13.95 -1.48 -17.43
CA GLN A 171 -13.39 -2.58 -18.23
C GLN A 171 -11.87 -2.66 -18.11
N LEU A 172 -11.17 -1.51 -18.15
CA LEU A 172 -9.72 -1.45 -17.94
C LEU A 172 -9.33 -2.02 -16.56
N TRP A 173 -10.03 -1.66 -15.49
CA TRP A 173 -9.74 -2.18 -14.15
C TRP A 173 -10.07 -3.68 -14.01
N GLY A 174 -11.10 -4.18 -14.70
CA GLY A 174 -11.35 -5.62 -14.81
C GLY A 174 -10.19 -6.36 -15.48
N ILE A 175 -9.63 -5.80 -16.56
CA ILE A 175 -8.48 -6.37 -17.27
C ILE A 175 -7.20 -6.32 -16.41
N VAL A 176 -6.96 -5.23 -15.68
CA VAL A 176 -5.81 -5.11 -14.76
C VAL A 176 -5.95 -6.10 -13.59
N ALA A 177 -7.16 -6.30 -13.06
CA ALA A 177 -7.43 -7.29 -12.02
C ALA A 177 -7.29 -8.75 -12.53
N SER A 178 -7.56 -9.02 -13.80
CA SER A 178 -7.31 -10.32 -14.43
C SER A 178 -5.90 -10.45 -15.03
N SER A 179 -4.97 -9.52 -14.76
CA SER A 179 -3.66 -9.46 -15.42
C SER A 179 -2.83 -10.76 -15.36
N LEU A 180 -2.74 -11.41 -14.19
CA LEU A 180 -2.01 -12.69 -14.03
C LEU A 180 -2.57 -13.86 -14.86
N GLN A 181 -3.85 -13.80 -15.24
CA GLN A 181 -4.48 -14.76 -16.15
C GLN A 181 -4.30 -14.30 -17.61
N LEU A 182 -4.66 -13.05 -17.92
CA LEU A 182 -4.61 -12.51 -19.28
C LEU A 182 -3.20 -12.52 -19.86
N VAL A 183 -2.17 -12.21 -19.07
CA VAL A 183 -0.77 -12.29 -19.52
C VAL A 183 -0.36 -13.71 -19.99
N ARG A 184 -1.06 -14.76 -19.54
CA ARG A 184 -0.87 -16.15 -20.00
C ARG A 184 -1.77 -16.52 -21.19
N GLU A 185 -3.01 -16.04 -21.21
CA GLU A 185 -4.06 -16.48 -22.16
C GLU A 185 -4.26 -15.52 -23.35
N ASP A 186 -4.30 -14.20 -23.09
CA ASP A 186 -4.41 -13.13 -24.08
C ASP A 186 -3.61 -11.88 -23.64
N PRO A 187 -2.29 -11.85 -23.89
CA PRO A 187 -1.46 -10.69 -23.55
C PRO A 187 -1.81 -9.46 -24.41
N VAL A 188 -2.50 -9.61 -25.55
CA VAL A 188 -2.84 -8.49 -26.44
C VAL A 188 -3.90 -7.60 -25.81
N LEU A 189 -4.90 -8.19 -25.14
CA LEU A 189 -5.91 -7.44 -24.39
C LEU A 189 -5.30 -6.67 -23.20
N PHE A 190 -4.37 -7.28 -22.47
CA PHE A 190 -3.68 -6.61 -21.36
C PHE A 190 -2.78 -5.46 -21.85
N VAL A 191 -1.95 -5.69 -22.87
CA VAL A 191 -1.13 -4.62 -23.51
C VAL A 191 -2.03 -3.50 -24.05
N THR A 192 -3.21 -3.83 -24.58
CA THR A 192 -4.18 -2.83 -25.05
C THR A 192 -4.66 -1.92 -23.92
N ALA A 193 -5.01 -2.47 -22.76
CA ALA A 193 -5.40 -1.67 -21.60
C ALA A 193 -4.25 -0.76 -21.10
N VAL A 194 -3.03 -1.29 -21.02
CA VAL A 194 -1.84 -0.54 -20.61
C VAL A 194 -1.53 0.61 -21.59
N ARG A 195 -1.66 0.37 -22.90
CA ARG A 195 -1.48 1.41 -23.92
C ARG A 195 -2.51 2.54 -23.84
N ILE A 196 -3.74 2.24 -23.43
CA ILE A 196 -4.79 3.25 -23.21
C ILE A 196 -4.43 4.10 -21.99
N ILE A 197 -4.00 3.48 -20.88
CA ILE A 197 -3.57 4.17 -19.65
C ILE A 197 -2.38 5.10 -19.93
N GLU A 198 -1.33 4.62 -20.60
CA GLU A 198 -0.16 5.43 -20.96
C GLU A 198 -0.49 6.59 -21.90
N ARG A 199 -1.46 6.41 -22.80
CA ARG A 199 -1.92 7.47 -23.69
C ARG A 199 -2.63 8.58 -22.91
N GLU A 200 -3.45 8.21 -21.93
CA GLU A 200 -4.19 9.15 -21.07
C GLU A 200 -3.28 9.93 -20.13
N GLU A 201 -2.29 9.28 -19.53
CA GLU A 201 -1.26 9.96 -18.72
C GLU A 201 -0.46 10.96 -19.56
N LYS A 202 -0.07 10.59 -20.79
CA LYS A 202 0.64 11.50 -21.69
C LYS A 202 -0.19 12.74 -22.06
N ILE A 203 -1.51 12.61 -22.14
CA ILE A 203 -2.42 13.74 -22.36
C ILE A 203 -2.48 14.62 -21.12
N ASP A 204 -2.61 14.02 -19.93
CA ASP A 204 -2.55 14.72 -18.65
C ASP A 204 -1.24 15.52 -18.49
N ASP A 205 -0.09 14.89 -18.75
CA ASP A 205 1.24 15.53 -18.72
C ASP A 205 1.31 16.75 -19.67
N THR A 206 0.76 16.63 -20.89
CA THR A 206 0.76 17.72 -21.88
C THR A 206 -0.11 18.89 -21.42
N LEU A 207 -1.33 18.61 -20.93
CA LEU A 207 -2.27 19.63 -20.44
C LEU A 207 -1.74 20.36 -19.19
N LEU A 208 -1.03 19.65 -18.30
CA LEU A 208 -0.41 20.23 -17.11
C LEU A 208 0.76 21.17 -17.44
N LEU A 209 1.47 20.95 -18.56
CA LEU A 209 2.52 21.84 -19.05
C LEU A 209 1.95 23.11 -19.71
N ASP A 210 0.87 22.98 -20.50
CA ASP A 210 0.29 24.09 -21.26
C ASP A 210 -0.61 25.03 -20.43
N ALA A 211 -1.03 24.61 -19.23
CA ALA A 211 -1.48 25.37 -18.03
C ALA A 211 -2.47 26.56 -18.18
N THR A 212 -2.98 26.83 -19.38
CA THR A 212 -3.84 27.99 -19.70
C THR A 212 -5.32 27.68 -19.50
N PHE A 213 -5.72 26.42 -19.67
CA PHE A 213 -7.05 25.90 -19.35
C PHE A 213 -6.91 24.40 -19.03
N LEU A 214 -7.41 23.98 -17.87
CA LEU A 214 -7.46 22.56 -17.49
C LEU A 214 -8.91 22.05 -17.64
N PRO A 215 -9.16 21.06 -18.51
CA PRO A 215 -10.51 20.53 -18.69
C PRO A 215 -11.08 19.82 -17.45
N PRO A 216 -12.41 19.76 -17.31
CA PRO A 216 -13.05 19.10 -16.18
C PRO A 216 -12.79 17.58 -16.20
N GLY A 217 -12.31 17.06 -15.06
CA GLY A 217 -11.92 15.65 -14.90
C GLY A 217 -10.46 15.33 -15.28
N ARG A 218 -9.64 16.35 -15.62
CA ARG A 218 -8.19 16.23 -15.83
C ARG A 218 -7.42 16.77 -14.61
N PRO A 219 -6.26 16.20 -14.24
CA PRO A 219 -5.72 14.93 -14.72
C PRO A 219 -6.56 13.73 -14.23
N LYS A 220 -6.61 12.66 -15.04
CA LYS A 220 -7.36 11.42 -14.72
C LYS A 220 -6.61 10.50 -13.75
N GLY A 221 -5.27 10.55 -13.75
CA GLY A 221 -4.40 9.80 -12.83
C GLY A 221 -4.52 8.28 -12.94
N TRP A 222 -4.64 7.76 -14.16
CA TRP A 222 -4.91 6.35 -14.43
C TRP A 222 -3.71 5.44 -14.14
N ARG A 223 -2.46 5.93 -14.17
CA ARG A 223 -1.28 5.16 -13.73
C ARG A 223 -1.30 4.88 -12.23
N GLN A 224 -1.72 5.87 -11.43
CA GLN A 224 -1.88 5.67 -9.98
C GLN A 224 -3.01 4.67 -9.68
N LYS A 225 -4.13 4.74 -10.42
CA LYS A 225 -5.23 3.76 -10.31
C LYS A 225 -4.82 2.36 -10.77
N PHE A 226 -4.02 2.24 -11.83
CA PHE A 226 -3.45 0.97 -12.28
C PHE A 226 -2.67 0.27 -11.15
N TYR A 227 -1.78 1.00 -10.46
CA TYR A 227 -1.04 0.46 -9.33
C TYR A 227 -1.99 0.02 -8.20
N HIS A 228 -2.96 0.86 -7.83
CA HIS A 228 -3.93 0.54 -6.79
C HIS A 228 -4.72 -0.73 -7.09
N VAL A 229 -5.29 -0.86 -8.29
CA VAL A 229 -6.08 -2.04 -8.71
C VAL A 229 -5.23 -3.30 -8.71
N LEU A 230 -3.96 -3.22 -9.17
CA LEU A 230 -3.03 -4.35 -9.13
C LEU A 230 -2.72 -4.77 -7.69
N GLN A 231 -2.52 -3.80 -6.78
CA GLN A 231 -2.25 -4.06 -5.37
C GLN A 231 -3.45 -4.66 -4.62
N GLU A 232 -4.65 -4.14 -4.86
CA GLU A 232 -5.91 -4.68 -4.33
C GLU A 232 -6.16 -6.11 -4.84
N THR A 233 -5.85 -6.37 -6.11
CA THR A 233 -6.01 -7.71 -6.71
C THR A 233 -5.10 -8.74 -6.05
N ILE A 234 -3.80 -8.41 -5.88
CA ILE A 234 -2.83 -9.27 -5.19
C ILE A 234 -3.26 -9.53 -3.74
N THR A 235 -3.70 -8.49 -3.03
CA THR A 235 -4.09 -8.58 -1.63
C THR A 235 -5.41 -9.35 -1.43
N GLY A 236 -6.43 -9.04 -2.24
CA GLY A 236 -7.78 -9.58 -2.12
C GLY A 236 -7.92 -11.03 -2.61
N SER A 237 -7.15 -11.44 -3.63
CA SER A 237 -7.25 -12.80 -4.18
C SER A 237 -6.68 -13.88 -3.25
N ARG A 238 -5.64 -13.56 -2.47
CA ARG A 238 -4.87 -14.56 -1.69
C ARG A 238 -5.01 -14.44 -0.17
N PHE A 239 -5.31 -13.25 0.37
CA PHE A 239 -5.23 -12.97 1.82
C PHE A 239 -6.59 -12.65 2.47
N HIS A 240 -7.68 -12.61 1.70
CA HIS A 240 -9.07 -12.45 2.22
C HIS A 240 -9.86 -13.78 2.33
N THR A 241 -9.23 -14.92 2.00
CA THR A 241 -9.83 -16.26 2.10
C THR A 241 -10.04 -16.64 3.58
N PRO A 242 -11.10 -17.38 3.96
CA PRO A 242 -11.55 -17.43 5.35
C PRO A 242 -10.56 -18.18 6.25
N ARG A 243 -10.50 -17.73 7.52
CA ARG A 243 -9.70 -18.24 8.64
C ARG A 243 -9.10 -19.62 8.39
N VAL A 244 -7.77 -19.65 8.32
CA VAL A 244 -6.97 -20.88 8.37
C VAL A 244 -7.42 -21.68 9.59
N ASP A 245 -7.63 -22.99 9.43
CA ASP A 245 -7.87 -23.86 10.58
C ASP A 245 -6.63 -23.79 11.51
N ALA A 246 -6.77 -23.05 12.61
CA ALA A 246 -5.70 -22.76 13.55
C ALA A 246 -5.26 -23.99 14.39
N GLU A 247 -5.88 -25.14 14.15
CA GLU A 247 -5.60 -26.42 14.79
C GLU A 247 -4.90 -27.39 13.82
N GLY A 248 -3.69 -27.83 14.18
CA GLY A 248 -2.97 -28.87 13.46
C GLY A 248 -2.31 -28.42 12.14
N PRO A 249 -2.21 -29.30 11.12
CA PRO A 249 -1.38 -29.07 9.93
C PRO A 249 -1.98 -28.07 8.92
N GLY A 250 -3.10 -27.41 9.25
CA GLY A 250 -3.76 -26.41 8.41
C GLY A 250 -2.83 -25.24 8.08
N LEU A 251 -2.17 -24.67 9.10
CA LEU A 251 -1.24 -23.56 8.92
C LEU A 251 -0.04 -23.91 8.05
N SER A 252 0.59 -25.08 8.26
CA SER A 252 1.76 -25.48 7.45
C SER A 252 1.39 -25.63 5.97
N ARG A 253 0.24 -26.26 5.67
CA ARG A 253 -0.27 -26.38 4.28
C ARG A 253 -0.60 -25.02 3.67
N HIS A 254 -1.13 -24.09 4.46
CA HIS A 254 -1.42 -22.73 4.00
C HIS A 254 -0.14 -21.96 3.66
N LEU A 255 0.89 -22.04 4.51
CA LEU A 255 2.20 -21.41 4.24
C LEU A 255 2.89 -22.03 3.02
N GLU A 256 2.83 -23.36 2.84
CA GLU A 256 3.33 -24.06 1.65
C GLU A 256 2.57 -23.66 0.36
N ALA A 257 1.26 -23.46 0.44
CA ALA A 257 0.44 -22.99 -0.67
C ALA A 257 0.76 -21.53 -1.04
N LEU A 258 0.88 -20.64 -0.05
CA LEU A 258 1.32 -19.26 -0.26
C LEU A 258 2.72 -19.20 -0.89
N GLN A 259 3.68 -19.97 -0.36
CA GLN A 259 5.03 -20.06 -0.90
C GLN A 259 5.04 -20.44 -2.39
N ARG A 260 4.39 -21.56 -2.73
CA ARG A 260 4.31 -22.06 -4.10
C ARG A 260 3.68 -21.06 -5.04
N ASP A 261 2.53 -20.51 -4.65
CA ASP A 261 1.70 -19.74 -5.56
C ASP A 261 2.31 -18.35 -5.78
N ILE A 262 2.82 -17.69 -4.74
CA ILE A 262 3.53 -16.40 -4.86
C ILE A 262 4.76 -16.54 -5.76
N VAL A 263 5.56 -17.61 -5.61
CA VAL A 263 6.70 -17.88 -6.51
C VAL A 263 6.24 -18.11 -7.94
N SER A 264 5.13 -18.84 -8.15
CA SER A 264 4.59 -19.09 -9.50
C SER A 264 4.03 -17.82 -10.17
N GLU A 265 3.43 -16.93 -9.39
CA GLU A 265 2.86 -15.67 -9.86
C GLU A 265 3.98 -14.66 -10.15
N LEU A 266 4.96 -14.51 -9.25
CA LEU A 266 6.12 -13.63 -9.47
C LEU A 266 6.97 -14.04 -10.69
N ARG A 267 7.12 -15.34 -10.98
CA ARG A 267 7.74 -15.81 -12.23
C ARG A 267 6.95 -15.35 -13.45
N VAL A 268 5.63 -15.48 -13.44
CA VAL A 268 4.78 -15.01 -14.56
C VAL A 268 4.80 -13.48 -14.69
N VAL A 269 4.90 -12.75 -13.58
CA VAL A 269 5.15 -11.30 -13.61
C VAL A 269 6.48 -11.00 -14.32
N LYS A 270 7.56 -11.65 -13.92
CA LYS A 270 8.89 -11.49 -14.51
C LYS A 270 8.94 -11.89 -15.99
N ASP A 271 8.59 -13.13 -16.30
CA ASP A 271 8.83 -13.74 -17.60
C ASP A 271 7.91 -13.16 -18.69
N LEU A 272 6.67 -12.79 -18.32
CA LEU A 272 5.63 -12.38 -19.27
C LEU A 272 5.12 -10.95 -19.04
N MET A 273 4.76 -10.58 -17.81
CA MET A 273 4.10 -9.27 -17.56
C MET A 273 5.05 -8.08 -17.75
N VAL A 274 6.34 -8.22 -17.42
CA VAL A 274 7.38 -7.20 -17.69
C VAL A 274 7.50 -6.90 -19.18
N GLN A 275 7.25 -7.86 -20.08
CA GLN A 275 7.25 -7.61 -21.53
C GLN A 275 6.03 -6.82 -22.01
N CYS A 276 4.96 -6.81 -21.22
CA CYS A 276 3.69 -6.18 -21.58
C CYS A 276 3.55 -4.72 -21.12
N VAL A 277 4.44 -4.24 -20.23
CA VAL A 277 4.34 -2.91 -19.59
C VAL A 277 5.64 -2.12 -19.71
N PRO A 278 5.61 -0.79 -19.93
CA PRO A 278 6.82 0.03 -19.96
C PRO A 278 7.69 -0.11 -18.71
N ALA A 279 9.01 -0.18 -18.91
CA ALA A 279 9.99 -0.44 -17.84
C ALA A 279 9.91 0.53 -16.65
N HIS A 280 9.50 1.79 -16.87
CA HIS A 280 9.38 2.78 -15.80
C HIS A 280 8.30 2.47 -14.76
N TYR A 281 7.40 1.51 -15.03
CA TYR A 281 6.45 1.01 -14.03
C TYR A 281 7.10 0.13 -12.97
N ASN A 282 8.28 -0.44 -13.24
CA ASN A 282 9.01 -1.36 -12.35
C ASN A 282 8.11 -2.49 -11.77
N ILE A 283 7.19 -3.04 -12.58
CA ILE A 283 6.10 -3.92 -12.08
C ILE A 283 6.60 -5.07 -11.20
N LEU A 284 7.72 -5.71 -11.54
CA LEU A 284 8.23 -6.85 -10.76
C LEU A 284 8.56 -6.44 -9.32
N SER A 285 9.18 -5.27 -9.11
CA SER A 285 9.48 -4.78 -7.76
C SER A 285 8.22 -4.32 -7.02
N LEU A 286 7.26 -3.71 -7.73
CA LEU A 286 5.95 -3.36 -7.17
C LEU A 286 5.18 -4.60 -6.69
N CYS A 287 5.09 -5.64 -7.53
CA CYS A 287 4.44 -6.90 -7.17
C CYS A 287 5.16 -7.54 -5.98
N ALA A 288 6.49 -7.68 -6.02
CA ALA A 288 7.28 -8.25 -4.92
C ALA A 288 7.08 -7.49 -3.59
N ALA A 289 7.11 -6.15 -3.62
CA ALA A 289 6.83 -5.32 -2.44
C ALA A 289 5.38 -5.47 -1.95
N THR A 290 4.42 -5.63 -2.86
CA THR A 290 3.00 -5.83 -2.52
C THR A 290 2.77 -7.20 -1.87
N TYR A 291 3.32 -8.29 -2.42
CA TYR A 291 3.28 -9.61 -1.78
C TYR A 291 3.98 -9.60 -0.42
N HIS A 292 5.12 -8.91 -0.28
CA HIS A 292 5.77 -8.71 1.02
C HIS A 292 4.84 -8.02 2.02
N GLN A 293 4.26 -6.87 1.67
CA GLN A 293 3.36 -6.12 2.56
C GLN A 293 2.10 -6.91 2.93
N ALA A 294 1.50 -7.62 1.97
CA ALA A 294 0.31 -8.46 2.19
C ALA A 294 0.63 -9.67 3.09
N LEU A 295 1.78 -10.32 2.89
CA LEU A 295 2.30 -11.35 3.79
C LEU A 295 2.54 -10.79 5.20
N THR A 296 3.21 -9.64 5.34
CA THR A 296 3.45 -9.00 6.64
C THR A 296 2.14 -8.74 7.40
N GLY A 297 1.11 -8.22 6.72
CA GLY A 297 -0.22 -8.03 7.29
C GLY A 297 -0.88 -9.35 7.72
N HIS A 298 -0.91 -10.33 6.82
CA HIS A 298 -1.51 -11.64 7.08
C HIS A 298 -0.83 -12.39 8.23
N LEU A 299 0.51 -12.32 8.32
CA LEU A 299 1.28 -12.94 9.40
C LEU A 299 1.09 -12.22 10.74
N GLN A 300 0.89 -10.90 10.74
CA GLN A 300 0.49 -10.16 11.94
C GLN A 300 -0.89 -10.58 12.44
N ASP A 301 -1.84 -10.83 11.53
CA ASP A 301 -3.17 -11.34 11.89
C ASP A 301 -3.11 -12.77 12.43
N LEU A 302 -2.38 -13.68 11.79
CA LEU A 302 -2.12 -15.03 12.32
C LEU A 302 -1.44 -14.99 13.70
N LEU A 303 -0.52 -14.05 13.94
CA LEU A 303 0.12 -13.86 15.24
C LEU A 303 -0.82 -13.26 16.31
N ARG A 304 -1.96 -12.66 15.94
CA ARG A 304 -3.00 -12.24 16.90
C ARG A 304 -3.84 -13.42 17.38
N GLU A 305 -3.96 -14.48 16.61
CA GLU A 305 -4.68 -15.70 16.97
C GLU A 305 -3.89 -16.59 17.96
N ASP A 306 -4.57 -17.47 18.70
CA ASP A 306 -3.91 -18.33 19.70
C ASP A 306 -3.31 -19.62 19.15
N LEU A 307 -2.38 -19.48 18.20
CA LEU A 307 -1.63 -20.57 17.58
C LEU A 307 -1.02 -21.55 18.59
N ASP A 308 -1.06 -22.84 18.30
CA ASP A 308 -0.45 -23.89 19.13
C ASP A 308 1.10 -23.91 19.07
N LYS A 309 1.72 -24.80 19.84
CA LYS A 309 3.19 -24.95 19.90
C LYS A 309 3.80 -25.29 18.53
N GLN A 310 3.15 -26.17 17.76
CA GLN A 310 3.62 -26.62 16.45
C GLN A 310 3.43 -25.52 15.40
N ALA A 311 2.26 -24.87 15.38
CA ALA A 311 1.96 -23.74 14.52
C ALA A 311 2.98 -22.59 14.71
N LEU A 312 3.26 -22.19 15.96
CA LEU A 312 4.27 -21.18 16.26
C LEU A 312 5.68 -21.57 15.79
N PHE A 313 6.06 -22.84 15.95
CA PHE A 313 7.36 -23.35 15.47
C PHE A 313 7.49 -23.28 13.94
N HIS A 314 6.49 -23.78 13.21
CA HIS A 314 6.48 -23.76 11.75
C HIS A 314 6.47 -22.32 11.22
N LEU A 315 5.67 -21.44 11.83
CA LEU A 315 5.59 -20.02 11.46
C LEU A 315 6.95 -19.32 11.64
N LEU A 316 7.59 -19.45 12.81
CA LEU A 316 8.91 -18.86 13.06
C LEU A 316 9.97 -19.39 12.09
N LYS A 317 10.00 -20.70 11.84
CA LYS A 317 10.91 -21.32 10.87
C LYS A 317 10.66 -20.79 9.45
N TRP A 318 9.40 -20.67 9.04
CA TRP A 318 9.03 -20.23 7.70
C TRP A 318 9.40 -18.75 7.46
N VAL A 319 9.08 -17.87 8.40
CA VAL A 319 9.36 -16.42 8.31
C VAL A 319 10.86 -16.13 8.26
N LEU A 320 11.65 -16.83 9.07
CA LEU A 320 13.08 -16.54 9.19
C LEU A 320 13.91 -17.22 8.10
N HIS A 321 13.66 -18.52 7.85
CA HIS A 321 14.49 -19.34 6.96
C HIS A 321 13.88 -19.51 5.57
N VAL A 322 12.60 -19.91 5.47
CA VAL A 322 11.99 -20.26 4.18
C VAL A 322 11.78 -19.03 3.30
N TYR A 323 11.32 -17.91 3.86
CA TYR A 323 11.06 -16.68 3.11
C TYR A 323 12.29 -16.17 2.33
N HIS A 324 13.46 -16.14 2.97
CA HIS A 324 14.73 -15.71 2.36
C HIS A 324 15.42 -16.82 1.54
N SER A 325 14.94 -18.06 1.61
CA SER A 325 15.59 -19.20 0.95
C SER A 325 15.42 -19.19 -0.58
N SER A 326 16.19 -20.05 -1.24
CA SER A 326 16.01 -20.41 -2.65
C SER A 326 14.65 -21.05 -2.97
N GLU A 327 13.84 -21.40 -1.97
CA GLU A 327 12.50 -21.96 -2.16
C GLU A 327 11.39 -20.89 -2.21
N MET A 328 11.71 -19.61 -1.93
CA MET A 328 10.74 -18.51 -1.99
C MET A 328 11.32 -17.23 -2.62
N MET A 329 11.58 -16.16 -1.86
CA MET A 329 11.97 -14.86 -2.45
C MET A 329 13.42 -14.87 -2.96
N GLY A 330 14.28 -15.74 -2.40
CA GLY A 330 15.64 -15.97 -2.90
C GLY A 330 15.73 -16.96 -4.07
N HIS A 331 14.60 -17.33 -4.69
CA HIS A 331 14.59 -18.31 -5.78
C HIS A 331 15.42 -17.83 -6.99
N PRO A 332 16.27 -18.68 -7.62
CA PRO A 332 17.15 -18.29 -8.71
C PRO A 332 16.43 -17.60 -9.87
N ASP A 333 15.24 -18.10 -10.25
CA ASP A 333 14.41 -17.49 -11.30
C ASP A 333 13.97 -16.04 -10.99
N LEU A 334 13.96 -15.57 -9.73
CA LEU A 334 13.60 -14.19 -9.37
C LEU A 334 14.81 -13.24 -9.32
N LEU A 335 16.01 -13.78 -9.12
CA LEU A 335 17.25 -13.01 -9.15
C LEU A 335 17.63 -12.62 -10.60
N PRO A 336 18.34 -11.50 -10.82
CA PRO A 336 18.80 -10.51 -9.84
C PRO A 336 17.79 -9.37 -9.59
N GLU A 337 16.60 -9.42 -10.17
CA GLU A 337 15.69 -8.26 -10.28
C GLU A 337 14.87 -8.01 -8.99
N VAL A 338 14.69 -9.03 -8.16
CA VAL A 338 14.09 -8.92 -6.83
C VAL A 338 15.19 -9.02 -5.77
N ASP A 339 15.60 -7.89 -5.20
CA ASP A 339 16.46 -7.89 -4.00
C ASP A 339 15.63 -7.99 -2.73
N VAL A 340 15.60 -9.19 -2.14
CA VAL A 340 14.93 -9.46 -0.86
C VAL A 340 15.49 -8.58 0.27
N SER A 341 16.77 -8.21 0.21
CA SER A 341 17.43 -7.36 1.20
C SER A 341 16.83 -5.95 1.26
N SER A 342 16.37 -5.43 0.12
CA SER A 342 15.74 -4.11 0.00
C SER A 342 14.32 -4.06 0.57
N LEU A 343 13.63 -5.20 0.66
CA LEU A 343 12.27 -5.31 1.22
C LEU A 343 12.27 -5.31 2.75
N GLY A 344 13.39 -5.68 3.37
CA GLY A 344 13.52 -5.76 4.83
C GLY A 344 12.89 -7.03 5.44
N PRO A 345 12.87 -7.14 6.78
CA PRO A 345 12.37 -8.32 7.47
C PRO A 345 10.83 -8.39 7.41
N LEU A 346 10.31 -9.55 7.02
CA LEU A 346 8.87 -9.81 6.86
C LEU A 346 8.04 -9.62 8.13
N ILE A 347 8.66 -9.81 9.30
CA ILE A 347 8.07 -9.55 10.61
C ILE A 347 9.11 -8.78 11.43
N SER A 348 8.67 -7.79 12.20
CA SER A 348 9.57 -6.97 13.03
C SER A 348 10.22 -7.82 14.14
N PRO A 349 11.45 -7.49 14.58
CA PRO A 349 12.15 -8.29 15.59
C PRO A 349 11.41 -8.34 16.93
N GLU A 350 10.58 -7.34 17.26
CA GLU A 350 9.72 -7.33 18.45
C GLU A 350 8.60 -8.37 18.37
N LEU A 351 7.99 -8.54 17.20
CA LEU A 351 6.96 -9.54 16.95
C LEU A 351 7.56 -10.96 16.91
N VAL A 352 8.79 -11.11 16.40
CA VAL A 352 9.55 -12.37 16.52
C VAL A 352 9.83 -12.70 17.99
N ASP A 353 10.34 -11.74 18.77
CA ASP A 353 10.58 -11.92 20.22
C ASP A 353 9.29 -12.29 20.99
N GLN A 354 8.15 -11.68 20.62
CA GLN A 354 6.84 -12.00 21.17
C GLN A 354 6.40 -13.44 20.81
N ALA A 355 6.53 -13.85 19.54
CA ALA A 355 6.20 -15.20 19.09
C ALA A 355 7.10 -16.27 19.76
N GLU A 356 8.40 -16.00 19.89
CA GLU A 356 9.34 -16.86 20.64
C GLU A 356 8.91 -17.01 22.11
N ARG A 357 8.53 -15.92 22.80
CA ARG A 357 8.03 -15.98 24.19
C ARG A 357 6.75 -16.83 24.30
N ARG A 358 5.80 -16.65 23.38
CA ARG A 358 4.56 -17.44 23.35
C ARG A 358 4.83 -18.93 23.14
N TYR A 359 5.73 -19.27 22.22
CA TYR A 359 6.18 -20.65 22.02
C TYR A 359 6.76 -21.23 23.31
N VAL A 360 7.66 -20.51 23.99
CA VAL A 360 8.29 -20.95 25.23
C VAL A 360 7.26 -21.18 26.34
N VAL A 361 6.24 -20.31 26.48
CA VAL A 361 5.14 -20.51 27.43
C VAL A 361 4.33 -21.77 27.13
N LYS A 362 3.95 -22.01 25.86
CA LYS A 362 3.21 -23.21 25.47
C LYS A 362 4.06 -24.48 25.62
N LEU A 363 5.36 -24.41 25.31
CA LEU A 363 6.31 -25.51 25.54
C LEU A 363 6.48 -25.82 27.03
N LYS A 364 6.66 -24.81 27.89
CA LYS A 364 6.77 -24.95 29.35
C LYS A 364 5.57 -25.70 29.93
N ALA A 365 4.35 -25.41 29.47
CA ALA A 365 3.15 -26.13 29.87
C ALA A 365 3.19 -27.62 29.47
N SER A 366 3.59 -27.95 28.24
CA SER A 366 3.74 -29.35 27.80
C SER A 366 4.84 -30.09 28.56
N VAL A 367 5.98 -29.43 28.83
CA VAL A 367 7.11 -29.98 29.59
C VAL A 367 6.70 -30.27 31.04
N LEU A 368 6.01 -29.32 31.68
CA LEU A 368 5.47 -29.46 33.03
C LEU A 368 4.49 -30.64 33.13
N GLU A 369 3.55 -30.76 32.21
CA GLU A 369 2.58 -31.85 32.19
C GLU A 369 3.27 -33.21 31.99
N TRP A 370 4.23 -33.30 31.06
CA TRP A 370 5.01 -34.50 30.84
C TRP A 370 5.80 -34.88 32.11
N MET A 371 6.52 -33.94 32.71
CA MET A 371 7.31 -34.16 33.94
C MET A 371 6.45 -34.62 35.12
N GLN A 372 5.24 -34.07 35.27
CA GLN A 372 4.30 -34.50 36.31
C GLN A 372 3.82 -35.93 36.09
N ARG A 373 3.56 -36.35 34.84
CA ARG A 373 3.19 -37.73 34.51
C ARG A 373 4.35 -38.68 34.78
N THR A 374 5.56 -38.38 34.29
CA THR A 374 6.77 -39.20 34.52
C THR A 374 7.05 -39.37 36.02
N LEU A 375 6.99 -38.28 36.81
CA LEU A 375 7.17 -38.34 38.25
C LEU A 375 6.10 -39.20 38.94
N LYS A 376 4.85 -39.14 38.47
CA LYS A 376 3.76 -39.96 39.02
C LYS A 376 4.02 -41.44 38.77
N THR A 377 4.40 -41.81 37.54
CA THR A 377 4.71 -43.19 37.16
C THR A 377 5.87 -43.75 37.98
N GLU A 378 6.97 -43.00 38.14
CA GLU A 378 8.10 -43.37 39.01
C GLU A 378 7.63 -43.79 40.41
N PHE A 379 6.75 -42.99 41.04
CA PHE A 379 6.24 -43.29 42.38
C PHE A 379 5.09 -44.31 42.42
N GLU A 380 4.59 -44.80 41.28
CA GLU A 380 3.69 -45.95 41.19
C GLU A 380 4.49 -47.26 41.16
N GLU A 381 5.68 -47.27 40.54
CA GLU A 381 6.59 -48.43 40.47
C GLU A 381 7.08 -48.90 41.84
N TRP A 382 7.21 -47.99 42.81
CA TRP A 382 7.63 -48.33 44.18
C TRP A 382 6.71 -49.35 44.85
N PHE A 383 5.43 -49.39 44.45
CA PHE A 383 4.43 -50.30 45.01
C PHE A 383 4.42 -51.67 44.32
N TRP A 384 5.28 -51.91 43.33
CA TRP A 384 5.45 -53.21 42.70
C TRP A 384 6.22 -54.17 43.60
N GLU A 385 6.03 -55.48 43.41
CA GLU A 385 6.77 -56.51 44.17
C GLU A 385 8.19 -56.74 43.65
N LYS A 386 8.75 -55.81 42.87
CA LYS A 386 10.10 -55.87 42.31
C LYS A 386 11.03 -54.91 43.05
N GLU A 387 12.32 -55.21 43.02
CA GLU A 387 13.37 -54.26 43.40
C GLU A 387 13.59 -53.26 42.24
N PRO A 388 14.18 -52.07 42.50
CA PRO A 388 14.59 -51.16 41.44
C PRO A 388 15.62 -51.81 40.52
N GLU A 389 15.74 -51.32 39.30
CA GLU A 389 16.76 -51.80 38.37
C GLU A 389 18.17 -51.41 38.86
N THR A 390 19.18 -52.19 38.47
CA THR A 390 20.58 -51.95 38.82
C THR A 390 21.42 -51.62 37.61
N ASP A 391 22.35 -50.69 37.78
CA ASP A 391 23.32 -50.33 36.76
C ASP A 391 24.39 -51.42 36.57
N HIS A 392 25.27 -51.20 35.59
CA HIS A 392 26.40 -52.08 35.29
C HIS A 392 27.45 -52.21 36.42
N GLN A 393 27.32 -51.42 37.49
CA GLN A 393 28.17 -51.44 38.69
C GLN A 393 27.43 -52.00 39.93
N GLY A 394 26.14 -52.33 39.81
CA GLY A 394 25.29 -52.85 40.88
C GLY A 394 24.58 -51.78 41.72
N PHE A 395 24.61 -50.51 41.33
CA PHE A 395 23.86 -49.44 42.00
C PHE A 395 22.40 -49.43 41.54
N PHE A 396 21.45 -49.34 42.48
CA PHE A 396 20.04 -49.14 42.13
C PHE A 396 19.85 -47.79 41.40
N GLN A 397 19.06 -47.79 40.33
CA GLN A 397 18.72 -46.61 39.53
C GLN A 397 17.33 -46.78 38.90
N SER A 398 16.80 -45.72 38.31
CA SER A 398 15.69 -45.80 37.35
C SER A 398 16.01 -44.94 36.12
N ASP A 399 15.20 -45.08 35.06
CA ASP A 399 15.37 -44.28 33.84
C ASP A 399 14.96 -42.81 33.98
N LEU A 400 14.43 -42.39 35.14
CA LEU A 400 13.98 -41.02 35.40
C LEU A 400 15.01 -39.93 35.02
N PRO A 401 16.31 -40.05 35.35
CA PRO A 401 17.31 -39.06 34.96
C PRO A 401 17.49 -38.98 33.45
N VAL A 402 17.51 -40.14 32.78
CA VAL A 402 17.70 -40.26 31.33
C VAL A 402 16.52 -39.62 30.62
N HIS A 403 15.30 -40.07 30.91
CA HIS A 403 14.08 -39.55 30.30
C HIS A 403 13.92 -38.03 30.49
N VAL A 404 14.22 -37.49 31.68
CA VAL A 404 14.11 -36.05 31.95
C VAL A 404 15.15 -35.24 31.14
N ILE A 405 16.40 -35.70 31.09
CA ILE A 405 17.47 -35.00 30.36
C ILE A 405 17.27 -35.10 28.85
N GLU A 406 16.93 -36.27 28.32
CA GLU A 406 16.66 -36.47 26.88
C GLU A 406 15.50 -35.60 26.39
N MET A 407 14.40 -35.54 27.15
CA MET A 407 13.24 -34.72 26.81
C MET A 407 13.60 -33.22 26.80
N LEU A 408 14.33 -32.74 27.81
CA LEU A 408 14.79 -31.34 27.85
C LEU A 408 15.75 -31.02 26.70
N ASN A 409 16.75 -31.88 26.47
CA ASN A 409 17.76 -31.69 25.43
C ASN A 409 17.12 -31.67 24.04
N SER A 410 16.21 -32.61 23.75
CA SER A 410 15.48 -32.68 22.46
C SER A 410 14.75 -31.37 22.13
N ASN A 411 14.14 -30.71 23.12
CA ASN A 411 13.45 -29.43 22.89
C ASN A 411 14.43 -28.26 22.67
N ILE A 412 15.60 -28.28 23.33
CA ILE A 412 16.67 -27.30 23.12
C ILE A 412 17.28 -27.46 21.71
N GLU A 413 17.61 -28.69 21.32
CA GLU A 413 18.17 -29.00 19.99
C GLU A 413 17.22 -28.62 18.85
N VAL A 414 15.93 -28.96 18.94
CA VAL A 414 14.93 -28.62 17.92
C VAL A 414 14.85 -27.10 17.68
N THR A 415 15.01 -26.28 18.73
CA THR A 415 14.95 -24.81 18.59
C THR A 415 16.22 -24.15 18.06
N SER A 416 17.36 -24.85 18.05
CA SER A 416 18.59 -24.39 17.36
C SER A 416 18.38 -24.15 15.86
N SER A 417 17.43 -24.87 15.25
CA SER A 417 17.07 -24.75 13.83
C SER A 417 16.29 -23.47 13.48
N ILE A 418 15.92 -22.65 14.47
CA ILE A 418 15.17 -21.41 14.30
C ILE A 418 16.04 -20.19 14.62
N THR A 419 16.41 -19.98 15.88
CA THR A 419 17.26 -18.85 16.32
C THR A 419 18.02 -19.19 17.60
N ASP A 420 19.21 -18.61 17.75
CA ASP A 420 19.95 -18.64 19.02
C ASP A 420 19.13 -18.01 20.16
N SER A 421 18.35 -16.95 19.86
CA SER A 421 17.44 -16.32 20.83
C SER A 421 16.42 -17.31 21.39
N LEU A 422 15.72 -18.05 20.52
CA LEU A 422 14.74 -19.05 20.94
C LEU A 422 15.42 -20.20 21.71
N GLN A 423 16.55 -20.71 21.21
CA GLN A 423 17.32 -21.77 21.87
C GLN A 423 17.72 -21.36 23.30
N GLN A 424 18.22 -20.13 23.49
CA GLN A 424 18.60 -19.62 24.81
C GLN A 424 17.38 -19.45 25.75
N LYS A 425 16.22 -19.02 25.23
CA LYS A 425 14.98 -18.93 26.01
C LYS A 425 14.46 -20.31 26.42
N VAL A 426 14.52 -21.30 25.53
CA VAL A 426 14.14 -22.69 25.81
C VAL A 426 15.10 -23.34 26.81
N TYR A 427 16.40 -23.10 26.68
CA TYR A 427 17.41 -23.54 27.65
C TYR A 427 17.14 -22.99 29.06
N ASN A 428 16.89 -21.68 29.19
CA ASN A 428 16.55 -21.08 30.49
C ASN A 428 15.27 -21.68 31.08
N MET A 429 14.23 -21.86 30.26
CA MET A 429 12.97 -22.52 30.66
C MET A 429 13.19 -23.98 31.10
N ALA A 430 14.06 -24.73 30.41
CA ALA A 430 14.42 -26.10 30.76
C ALA A 430 15.07 -26.18 32.16
N LEU A 431 15.97 -25.24 32.49
CA LEU A 431 16.58 -25.16 33.81
C LEU A 431 15.57 -24.79 34.91
N GLU A 432 14.67 -23.84 34.63
CA GLU A 432 13.57 -23.48 35.55
C GLU A 432 12.65 -24.67 35.83
N GLU A 433 12.25 -25.42 34.80
CA GLU A 433 11.39 -26.60 34.98
C GLU A 433 12.12 -27.76 35.64
N LEU A 434 13.43 -27.93 35.42
CA LEU A 434 14.23 -28.89 36.16
C LEU A 434 14.35 -28.52 37.65
N GLU A 435 14.51 -27.24 37.99
CA GLU A 435 14.49 -26.77 39.38
C GLU A 435 13.11 -27.01 40.02
N ALA A 436 12.03 -26.68 39.32
CA ALA A 436 10.67 -26.90 39.79
C ALA A 436 10.34 -28.40 39.92
N PHE A 437 10.86 -29.25 39.01
CA PHE A 437 10.76 -30.70 39.07
C PHE A 437 11.46 -31.27 40.31
N LEU A 438 12.66 -30.82 40.63
CA LEU A 438 13.36 -31.23 41.86
C LEU A 438 12.59 -30.81 43.12
N GLY A 439 11.97 -29.63 43.11
CA GLY A 439 11.04 -29.18 44.15
C GLY A 439 9.88 -30.17 44.35
N ARG A 440 9.19 -30.52 43.26
CA ARG A 440 8.08 -31.50 43.24
C ARG A 440 8.53 -32.89 43.68
N LEU A 441 9.69 -33.37 43.20
CA LEU A 441 10.28 -34.65 43.57
C LEU A 441 10.56 -34.72 45.08
N ARG A 442 11.18 -33.67 45.65
CA ARG A 442 11.44 -33.57 47.08
C ARG A 442 10.16 -33.58 47.91
N GLU A 443 9.10 -32.90 47.45
CA GLU A 443 7.80 -32.90 48.11
C GLU A 443 7.13 -34.27 48.08
N ALA A 444 7.19 -34.97 46.94
CA ALA A 444 6.73 -36.34 46.81
C ALA A 444 7.53 -37.30 47.73
N LEU A 445 8.86 -37.17 47.81
CA LEU A 445 9.70 -37.94 48.75
C LEU A 445 9.30 -37.70 50.22
N VAL A 446 9.05 -36.45 50.62
CA VAL A 446 8.56 -36.11 51.97
C VAL A 446 7.20 -36.76 52.23
N GLN A 447 6.32 -36.79 51.24
CA GLN A 447 4.99 -37.39 51.37
C GLN A 447 5.05 -38.92 51.46
N ARG A 448 5.84 -39.58 50.59
CA ARG A 448 6.08 -41.04 50.66
C ARG A 448 6.72 -41.46 51.99
N GLY A 449 7.64 -40.66 52.54
CA GLY A 449 8.21 -40.92 53.87
C GLY A 449 7.17 -40.91 54.98
N LYS A 450 6.20 -39.97 54.94
CA LYS A 450 5.08 -39.95 55.91
C LYS A 450 4.14 -41.14 55.74
N GLU A 451 3.89 -41.58 54.52
CA GLU A 451 3.05 -42.74 54.21
C GLU A 451 3.70 -44.04 54.70
N HIS A 452 5.00 -44.23 54.44
CA HIS A 452 5.75 -45.38 54.93
C HIS A 452 5.86 -45.41 56.47
N GLN A 453 5.95 -44.24 57.13
CA GLN A 453 5.90 -44.16 58.60
C GLN A 453 4.53 -44.56 59.19
N GLN A 454 3.45 -44.55 58.40
CA GLN A 454 2.13 -45.05 58.83
C GLN A 454 2.02 -46.57 58.65
N ASP A 455 2.55 -47.11 57.56
CA ASP A 455 2.65 -48.55 57.32
C ASP A 455 4.03 -48.93 56.76
N ARG A 456 4.93 -49.36 57.66
CA ARG A 456 6.31 -49.76 57.30
C ARG A 456 6.38 -51.05 56.46
N THR A 457 5.27 -51.71 56.16
CA THR A 457 5.24 -52.87 55.25
C THR A 457 5.05 -52.47 53.78
N ILE A 458 4.71 -51.21 53.51
CA ILE A 458 4.42 -50.69 52.17
C ILE A 458 5.23 -49.40 51.92
N PRO A 459 5.99 -49.28 50.83
CA PRO A 459 6.33 -50.31 49.85
C PRO A 459 7.39 -51.31 50.35
N LYS A 460 7.34 -52.56 49.85
CA LYS A 460 8.21 -53.67 50.28
C LYS A 460 9.70 -53.39 50.18
N HIS A 461 10.13 -52.67 49.14
CA HIS A 461 11.54 -52.38 48.86
C HIS A 461 11.90 -50.90 49.09
N TYR A 462 11.23 -50.21 50.02
CA TYR A 462 11.35 -48.77 50.26
C TYR A 462 12.81 -48.26 50.36
N VAL A 463 13.68 -48.99 51.07
CA VAL A 463 15.12 -48.65 51.21
C VAL A 463 15.86 -48.71 49.87
N HIS A 464 15.57 -49.71 49.02
CA HIS A 464 16.18 -49.83 47.69
C HIS A 464 15.72 -48.69 46.77
N TYR A 465 14.43 -48.33 46.79
CA TYR A 465 13.92 -47.18 46.03
C TYR A 465 14.47 -45.83 46.54
N LEU A 466 14.69 -45.65 47.84
CA LEU A 466 15.39 -44.47 48.37
C LEU A 466 16.85 -44.38 47.88
N LEU A 467 17.55 -45.51 47.79
CA LEU A 467 18.90 -45.57 47.20
C LEU A 467 18.88 -45.28 45.70
N ALA A 468 17.91 -45.84 44.96
CA ALA A 468 17.70 -45.52 43.55
C ALA A 468 17.49 -44.00 43.36
N MET A 469 16.65 -43.37 44.17
CA MET A 469 16.43 -41.93 44.09
C MET A 469 17.66 -41.08 44.41
N LEU A 470 18.50 -41.51 45.35
CA LEU A 470 19.77 -40.84 45.63
C LEU A 470 20.70 -40.88 44.43
N ASN A 471 20.82 -42.04 43.80
CA ASN A 471 21.61 -42.22 42.59
C ASN A 471 21.01 -41.45 41.40
N ASN A 472 19.69 -41.41 41.27
CA ASN A 472 18.98 -40.63 40.25
C ASN A 472 19.23 -39.12 40.39
N VAL A 473 19.23 -38.56 41.61
CA VAL A 473 19.54 -37.14 41.84
C VAL A 473 21.02 -36.84 41.56
N LEU A 474 21.93 -37.79 41.84
CA LEU A 474 23.33 -37.68 41.45
C LEU A 474 23.52 -37.71 39.92
N ALA A 475 22.85 -38.65 39.23
CA ALA A 475 22.86 -38.77 37.78
C ALA A 475 22.30 -37.51 37.10
N LEU A 476 21.19 -36.96 37.59
CA LEU A 476 20.67 -35.67 37.16
C LEU A 476 21.72 -34.56 37.34
N SER A 477 22.36 -34.48 38.50
CA SER A 477 23.39 -33.47 38.81
C SER A 477 24.58 -33.54 37.83
N SER A 478 25.07 -34.73 37.50
CA SER A 478 26.13 -34.93 36.51
C SER A 478 25.70 -34.64 35.07
N SER A 479 24.40 -34.72 34.78
CA SER A 479 23.84 -34.52 33.44
C SER A 479 23.37 -33.08 33.17
N VAL A 480 23.11 -32.25 34.17
CA VAL A 480 22.73 -30.83 33.93
C VAL A 480 23.70 -30.08 33.00
N PRO A 481 25.04 -30.26 33.09
CA PRO A 481 25.98 -29.61 32.17
C PRO A 481 25.82 -30.00 30.70
N THR A 482 25.27 -31.19 30.38
CA THR A 482 25.11 -31.64 28.99
C THR A 482 23.97 -30.94 28.26
N LEU A 483 23.02 -30.35 28.99
CA LEU A 483 21.93 -29.53 28.43
C LEU A 483 22.43 -28.20 27.83
N HIS A 484 23.69 -27.81 28.05
CA HIS A 484 24.18 -26.50 27.63
C HIS A 484 24.51 -26.47 26.13
N PRO A 485 23.84 -25.63 25.31
CA PRO A 485 23.91 -25.75 23.85
C PRO A 485 25.24 -25.33 23.21
N ASN A 486 26.09 -24.57 23.92
CA ASN A 486 27.39 -24.10 23.42
C ASN A 486 28.54 -24.58 24.30
N SER A 487 29.70 -24.92 23.71
CA SER A 487 30.87 -25.42 24.47
C SER A 487 31.50 -24.38 25.42
N SER A 488 31.12 -23.11 25.32
CA SER A 488 31.43 -22.07 26.29
C SER A 488 30.54 -22.18 27.54
N CYS A 489 31.02 -22.91 28.55
CA CYS A 489 30.36 -23.15 29.83
C CYS A 489 29.74 -21.88 30.46
N ARG A 490 28.40 -21.81 30.53
CA ARG A 490 27.71 -20.99 31.54
C ARG A 490 27.47 -21.84 32.77
N GLU A 491 27.74 -21.28 33.94
CA GLU A 491 27.55 -21.99 35.20
C GLU A 491 26.09 -22.42 35.40
N VAL A 492 25.90 -23.65 35.89
CA VAL A 492 24.59 -24.13 36.36
C VAL A 492 24.05 -23.14 37.41
N PRO A 493 22.79 -22.67 37.32
CA PRO A 493 22.23 -21.71 38.27
C PRO A 493 22.42 -22.15 39.73
N ALA A 494 22.76 -21.20 40.60
CA ALA A 494 22.95 -21.47 42.02
C ALA A 494 21.66 -21.98 42.70
N SER A 495 20.50 -21.57 42.19
CA SER A 495 19.18 -22.05 42.63
C SER A 495 18.96 -23.52 42.29
N LEU A 496 19.23 -23.93 41.05
CA LEU A 496 19.17 -25.32 40.59
C LEU A 496 20.17 -26.23 41.34
N ARG A 497 21.41 -25.76 41.55
CA ARG A 497 22.39 -26.45 42.41
C ARG A 497 21.85 -26.62 43.83
N ALA A 498 21.27 -25.58 44.42
CA ALA A 498 20.66 -25.65 45.74
C ALA A 498 19.43 -26.58 45.78
N ALA A 499 18.67 -26.72 44.69
CA ALA A 499 17.54 -27.64 44.59
C ALA A 499 17.99 -29.12 44.53
N LEU A 500 19.02 -29.43 43.75
CA LEU A 500 19.68 -30.75 43.75
C LEU A 500 20.15 -31.11 45.17
N ASP A 501 20.95 -30.23 45.78
CA ASP A 501 21.44 -30.35 47.16
C ASP A 501 20.34 -30.63 48.19
N ARG A 502 19.24 -29.86 48.14
CA ARG A 502 18.10 -29.99 49.06
C ARG A 502 17.37 -31.33 48.86
N THR A 503 17.27 -31.80 47.63
CA THR A 503 16.59 -33.06 47.28
C THR A 503 17.43 -34.25 47.74
N GLN A 504 18.73 -34.25 47.42
CA GLN A 504 19.68 -35.26 47.91
C GLN A 504 19.73 -35.31 49.44
N LYS A 505 19.87 -34.15 50.11
CA LYS A 505 19.88 -34.07 51.58
C LYS A 505 18.60 -34.64 52.20
N LYS A 506 17.42 -34.41 51.59
CA LYS A 506 16.17 -34.98 52.13
C LYS A 506 16.06 -36.49 51.90
N ALA A 507 16.51 -37.01 50.76
CA ALA A 507 16.56 -38.46 50.53
C ALA A 507 17.55 -39.15 51.50
N CYS A 508 18.73 -38.57 51.73
CA CYS A 508 19.68 -39.04 52.76
C CYS A 508 19.06 -39.04 54.17
N GLN A 509 18.29 -38.01 54.52
CA GLN A 509 17.61 -37.93 55.83
C GLN A 509 16.59 -39.06 55.99
N LEU A 510 15.71 -39.29 55.01
CA LEU A 510 14.72 -40.37 55.04
C LEU A 510 15.37 -41.75 55.15
N LEU A 511 16.47 -41.97 54.42
CA LEU A 511 17.25 -43.20 54.50
C LEU A 511 17.89 -43.40 55.89
N LEU A 512 18.46 -42.34 56.47
CA LEU A 512 19.06 -42.39 57.80
C LEU A 512 17.99 -42.62 58.89
N GLU A 513 16.81 -41.98 58.76
CA GLU A 513 15.67 -42.16 59.65
C GLU A 513 15.24 -43.64 59.72
N GLU A 514 15.07 -44.32 58.58
CA GLU A 514 14.72 -45.76 58.56
C GLU A 514 15.84 -46.67 59.09
N LEU A 515 17.10 -46.43 58.70
CA LEU A 515 18.23 -47.23 59.18
C LEU A 515 18.39 -47.12 60.70
N LEU A 516 18.13 -45.94 61.29
CA LEU A 516 18.14 -45.75 62.74
C LEU A 516 16.97 -46.47 63.43
N LEU A 517 15.78 -46.52 62.83
CA LEU A 517 14.64 -47.27 63.36
C LEU A 517 14.93 -48.78 63.39
N ASP A 518 15.51 -49.33 62.33
CA ASP A 518 15.86 -50.75 62.26
C ASP A 518 16.98 -51.13 63.24
N LEU A 519 17.93 -50.23 63.49
CA LEU A 519 18.94 -50.41 64.53
C LEU A 519 18.36 -50.34 65.94
N GLN A 520 17.38 -49.45 66.20
CA GLN A 520 16.70 -49.36 67.50
C GLN A 520 15.87 -50.61 67.84
N VAL A 521 15.34 -51.32 66.84
CA VAL A 521 14.67 -52.62 67.06
C VAL A 521 15.64 -53.73 67.44
N ARG A 522 16.92 -53.63 67.03
CA ARG A 522 17.97 -54.64 67.27
C ARG A 522 18.85 -54.35 68.50
N LEU A 523 18.80 -53.15 69.05
CA LEU A 523 19.51 -52.77 70.28
C LEU A 523 18.62 -53.01 71.51
N PRO A 524 19.03 -53.85 72.49
CA PRO A 524 18.28 -53.96 73.73
C PRO A 524 18.32 -52.62 74.47
N ARG A 525 17.17 -52.19 75.01
CA ARG A 525 17.13 -51.05 75.94
C ARG A 525 17.93 -51.38 77.20
N PRO A 526 18.67 -50.41 77.77
CA PRO A 526 19.45 -50.61 78.99
C PRO A 526 18.57 -50.88 80.23
#